data_AF-A0A6B3CJW9-F1
#
_entry.id   AF-A0A6B3CJW9-F1
#
_cell.length_a   1.000
_cell.length_b   1.000
_cell.length_c   1.000
_cell.angle_alpha   90.00
_cell.angle_beta   90.00
_cell.angle_gamma   90.00
#
_symmetry.space_group_name_H-M   'P 1'
#
loop_
_entity.id
_entity.type
_entity.pdbx_description
1 polymer ?
#
loop_
_entity_poly.entity_id
_entity_poly.type
_entity_poly.pdbx_seq_one_letter_code
_entity_poly.pdbx_strand_id
1 'polypeptide(L)'
;LYLVFNEGYSGDVDLAAEAIRLTRQLAASVDHPEVAGLLALMLLHHARRAARTAPDGSLVPLAEQDRGRWDTAAIAEGVRILQAALARDRLGEFQ
;
A
#
# COMPACT_ATOMS: atom_id res chain seq x y z
N LEU A 1 9.43 -5.42 7.35
CA LEU A 1 8.51 -4.40 6.81
C LEU A 1 7.11 -4.96 6.55
N TYR A 2 6.95 -5.97 5.68
CA TYR A 2 5.63 -6.58 5.44
C TYR A 2 4.99 -7.22 6.69
N LEU A 3 5.80 -7.88 7.53
CA LEU A 3 5.32 -8.43 8.81
C LEU A 3 4.89 -7.34 9.80
N VAL A 4 5.67 -6.25 9.93
CA VAL A 4 5.33 -5.09 10.77
C VAL A 4 4.04 -4.40 10.29
N PHE A 5 3.83 -4.35 8.97
CA PHE A 5 2.59 -3.83 8.38
C PHE A 5 1.36 -4.67 8.73
N ASN A 6 1.49 -6.01 8.72
CA ASN A 6 0.39 -6.90 9.12
C ASN A 6 0.14 -6.88 10.63
N GLU A 7 1.17 -6.80 11.45
CA GLU A 7 1.07 -6.68 12.92
C GLU A 7 0.48 -5.33 13.36
N GLY A 8 0.46 -4.31 12.50
CA GLY A 8 -0.14 -2.99 12.76
C GLY A 8 -1.68 -2.95 12.87
N TYR A 9 -2.34 -4.10 12.70
CA TYR A 9 -3.80 -4.21 12.82
C TYR A 9 -4.29 -4.43 14.26
N SER A 10 -3.39 -4.70 15.22
CA SER A 10 -3.77 -5.19 16.56
C SER A 10 -3.75 -4.15 17.70
N GLY A 11 -3.19 -2.94 17.55
CA GLY A 11 -3.42 -1.88 18.55
C GLY A 11 -2.38 -0.76 18.65
N ASP A 12 -2.88 0.47 18.63
CA ASP A 12 -2.34 1.72 19.21
C ASP A 12 -1.16 2.47 18.56
N VAL A 13 -0.48 1.91 17.56
CA VAL A 13 0.39 2.69 16.66
C VAL A 13 -0.03 2.38 15.24
N ASP A 14 -0.16 3.38 14.37
CA ASP A 14 -0.36 3.13 12.94
C ASP A 14 0.95 2.61 12.32
N LEU A 15 1.36 1.41 12.73
CA LEU A 15 2.54 0.70 12.25
C LEU A 15 2.45 0.47 10.73
N ALA A 16 1.24 0.49 10.15
CA ALA A 16 1.05 0.44 8.72
C ALA A 16 1.48 1.76 8.05
N ALA A 17 1.08 2.91 8.59
CA ALA A 17 1.53 4.22 8.12
C ALA A 17 3.05 4.39 8.31
N GLU A 18 3.59 3.93 9.44
CA GLU A 18 5.03 3.98 9.69
C GLU A 18 5.81 3.05 8.75
N ALA A 19 5.31 1.83 8.51
CA ALA A 19 5.90 0.92 7.54
C ALA A 19 5.86 1.51 6.12
N ILE A 20 4.79 2.21 5.73
CA ILE A 20 4.73 2.95 4.45
C ILE A 20 5.80 4.05 4.41
N ARG A 21 5.94 4.82 5.50
CA ARG A 21 6.94 5.88 5.60
C ARG A 21 8.37 5.34 5.40
N LEU A 22 8.71 4.24 6.08
CA LEU A 22 10.01 3.58 5.95
C LEU A 22 10.23 3.00 4.54
N THR A 23 9.22 2.36 3.96
CA THR A 23 9.33 1.81 2.59
C THR A 23 9.49 2.93 1.55
N ARG A 24 8.89 4.11 1.74
CA ARG A 24 9.15 5.29 0.88
C ARG A 24 10.60 5.74 0.95
N GLN A 25 11.16 5.80 2.15
CA GLN A 25 12.57 6.16 2.34
C GLN A 25 13.50 5.16 1.67
N LEU A 26 13.19 3.86 1.79
CA LEU A 26 13.94 2.80 1.11
C LEU A 26 13.82 2.88 -0.41
N ALA A 27 12.62 3.13 -0.94
CA ALA A 27 12.40 3.29 -2.38
C ALA A 27 13.14 4.51 -2.97
N ALA A 28 13.37 5.54 -2.14
CA ALA A 28 14.14 6.72 -2.53
C ALA A 28 15.66 6.49 -2.47
N SER A 29 16.13 5.56 -1.64
CA SER A 29 17.57 5.27 -1.48
C SER A 29 18.07 4.10 -2.33
N VAL A 30 17.19 3.22 -2.77
CA VAL A 30 17.52 2.02 -3.55
C VAL A 30 16.64 1.93 -4.79
N ASP A 31 17.27 1.94 -5.97
CA ASP A 31 16.57 1.68 -7.24
C ASP A 31 16.41 0.18 -7.48
N HIS A 32 15.51 -0.46 -6.72
CA HIS A 32 15.21 -1.89 -6.82
C HIS A 32 13.72 -2.13 -7.10
N PRO A 33 13.35 -2.89 -8.15
CA PRO A 33 11.96 -3.07 -8.57
C PRO A 33 11.08 -3.70 -7.49
N GLU A 34 11.62 -4.60 -6.66
CA GLU A 34 10.86 -5.23 -5.56
C GLU A 34 10.44 -4.22 -4.48
N VAL A 35 11.25 -3.20 -4.20
CA VAL A 35 10.92 -2.16 -3.20
C VAL A 35 9.76 -1.31 -3.70
N ALA A 36 9.76 -0.98 -5.00
CA ALA A 36 8.65 -0.28 -5.65
C ALA A 36 7.36 -1.12 -5.61
N GLY A 37 7.44 -2.42 -5.90
CA GLY A 37 6.31 -3.34 -5.81
C GLY A 37 5.73 -3.44 -4.40
N LEU A 38 6.60 -3.54 -3.38
CA LEU A 38 6.19 -3.57 -1.98
C LEU A 38 5.48 -2.27 -1.57
N LEU A 39 6.03 -1.11 -1.93
CA LEU A 39 5.42 0.19 -1.63
C LEU A 39 4.03 0.32 -2.27
N ALA A 40 3.91 -0.05 -3.55
CA ALA A 40 2.63 -0.01 -4.25
C ALA A 40 1.57 -0.89 -3.55
N LEU A 41 1.93 -2.12 -3.16
CA LEU A 41 1.03 -3.02 -2.44
C LEU A 41 0.57 -2.42 -1.10
N MET A 42 1.50 -1.89 -0.32
CA MET A 42 1.20 -1.29 0.99
C MET A 42 0.25 -0.09 0.86
N LEU A 43 0.47 0.78 -0.13
CA LEU A 43 -0.41 1.93 -0.40
C LEU A 43 -1.82 1.50 -0.78
N LEU A 44 -1.96 0.57 -1.74
CA LEU A 44 -3.27 0.08 -2.19
C LEU A 44 -4.03 -0.67 -1.08
N HIS A 45 -3.31 -1.31 -0.17
CA HIS A 45 -3.91 -1.97 0.97
C HIS A 45 -4.36 -0.97 2.05
N HIS A 46 -3.49 -0.01 2.39
CA HIS A 46 -3.75 1.01 3.41
C HIS A 46 -4.81 2.03 2.99
N ALA A 47 -4.94 2.33 1.69
CA ALA A 47 -5.92 3.30 1.19
C ALA A 47 -7.37 2.99 1.57
N ARG A 48 -7.68 1.72 1.87
CA ARG A 48 -9.01 1.27 2.26
C ARG A 48 -9.21 1.18 3.78
N ARG A 49 -8.18 1.46 4.59
CA ARG A 49 -8.17 1.21 6.04
C ARG A 49 -9.40 1.81 6.73
N ALA A 50 -9.74 3.06 6.41
CA ALA A 50 -10.89 3.74 7.01
C ALA A 50 -12.24 3.09 6.67
N ALA A 51 -12.36 2.38 5.55
CA ALA A 51 -13.60 1.74 5.12
C ALA A 51 -13.76 0.29 5.59
N ARG A 52 -12.73 -0.32 6.23
CA ARG A 52 -12.74 -1.74 6.62
C ARG A 52 -13.54 -2.04 7.87
N THR A 53 -13.74 -1.05 8.73
CA THR A 53 -14.48 -1.22 9.98
C THR A 53 -15.64 -0.25 10.06
N ALA A 54 -16.76 -0.74 10.56
CA ALA A 54 -17.90 0.09 10.93
C ALA A 54 -17.66 0.74 12.31
N PRO A 55 -18.47 1.75 12.70
CA PRO A 55 -18.32 2.42 14.00
C PRO A 55 -18.43 1.48 15.22
N ASP A 56 -19.09 0.33 15.06
CA ASP A 56 -19.22 -0.71 16.07
C ASP A 56 -18.01 -1.67 16.12
N GLY A 57 -16.99 -1.44 15.28
CA GLY A 57 -15.78 -2.25 15.20
C GLY A 57 -15.92 -3.51 14.32
N SER A 58 -17.09 -3.78 13.74
CA SER A 58 -17.30 -4.92 12.85
C SER A 58 -16.58 -4.73 11.51
N LEU A 59 -16.18 -5.84 10.87
CA LEU A 59 -15.54 -5.81 9.54
C LEU A 59 -16.59 -5.59 8.45
N VAL A 60 -16.32 -4.67 7.53
CA VAL A 60 -17.18 -4.35 6.39
C VAL A 60 -16.71 -5.12 5.15
N PRO A 61 -17.56 -5.97 4.54
CA PRO A 61 -17.24 -6.68 3.31
C PRO A 61 -16.85 -5.72 2.17
N LEU A 62 -15.91 -6.12 1.31
CA LEU A 62 -15.37 -5.24 0.26
C LEU A 62 -16.44 -4.62 -0.65
N ALA A 63 -17.51 -5.36 -0.95
CA ALA A 63 -18.62 -4.89 -1.78
C ALA A 63 -19.45 -3.78 -1.12
N GLU A 64 -19.42 -3.69 0.20
CA GLU A 64 -20.20 -2.77 1.03
C GLU A 64 -19.37 -1.59 1.55
N GLN A 65 -18.04 -1.61 1.33
CA GLN A 65 -17.17 -0.52 1.73
C GLN A 65 -17.50 0.77 0.98
N ASP A 66 -17.73 1.85 1.72
CA ASP A 66 -17.90 3.18 1.14
C ASP A 66 -16.61 3.63 0.44
N ARG A 67 -16.67 3.68 -0.90
CA ARG A 67 -15.55 4.10 -1.75
C ARG A 67 -15.20 5.57 -1.58
N GLY A 68 -16.11 6.41 -1.09
CA GLY A 68 -15.83 7.81 -0.74
C GLY A 68 -14.85 7.95 0.43
N ARG A 69 -14.70 6.90 1.24
CA ARG A 69 -13.74 6.85 2.36
C ARG A 69 -12.37 6.29 1.98
N TRP A 70 -12.16 5.97 0.70
CA TRP A 70 -10.87 5.48 0.23
C TRP A 70 -9.91 6.64 0.01
N ASP A 71 -8.65 6.46 0.39
CA ASP A 71 -7.59 7.42 0.09
C ASP A 71 -7.21 7.31 -1.40
N THR A 72 -7.85 8.16 -2.19
CA THR A 72 -7.65 8.22 -3.64
C THR A 72 -6.24 8.67 -4.01
N ALA A 73 -5.56 9.45 -3.16
CA ALA A 73 -4.19 9.89 -3.40
C ALA A 73 -3.21 8.73 -3.22
N ALA A 74 -3.37 7.93 -2.15
CA ALA A 74 -2.59 6.71 -1.95
C ALA A 74 -2.83 5.68 -3.06
N ILE A 75 -4.08 5.55 -3.55
CA ILE A 75 -4.39 4.69 -4.70
C ILE A 75 -3.67 5.16 -5.96
N ALA A 76 -3.81 6.44 -6.32
CA ALA A 76 -3.20 7.01 -7.51
C ALA A 76 -1.68 6.85 -7.49
N GLU A 77 -1.08 7.05 -6.32
CA GLU A 77 0.35 6.82 -6.14
C GLU A 77 0.75 5.35 -6.28
N GLY A 78 0.05 4.44 -5.59
CA GLY A 78 0.34 3.01 -5.67
C GLY A 78 0.25 2.50 -7.10
N VAL A 79 -0.77 2.93 -7.85
CA VAL A 79 -0.94 2.58 -9.28
C VAL A 79 0.22 3.10 -10.12
N ARG A 80 0.62 4.37 -9.94
CA ARG A 80 1.74 4.97 -10.68
C ARG A 80 3.06 4.24 -10.42
N ILE A 81 3.35 3.90 -9.16
CA ILE A 81 4.56 3.14 -8.78
C ILE A 81 4.53 1.75 -9.41
N LEU A 82 3.39 1.05 -9.32
CA LEU A 82 3.22 -0.28 -9.89
C LEU A 82 3.41 -0.28 -11.42
N GLN A 83 2.82 0.70 -12.11
CA GLN A 83 2.98 0.85 -13.56
C GLN A 83 4.44 1.10 -13.95
N ALA A 84 5.16 1.95 -13.22
CA ALA A 84 6.58 2.21 -13.46
C ALA A 84 7.44 0.95 -13.20
N ALA A 85 7.16 0.20 -12.15
CA ALA A 85 7.86 -1.06 -11.85
C ALA A 85 7.61 -2.12 -12.94
N LEU A 86 6.36 -2.31 -13.37
CA LEU A 86 5.99 -3.25 -14.43
C LEU A 86 6.55 -2.86 -15.80
N ALA A 87 6.72 -1.56 -16.07
CA ALA A 87 7.35 -1.09 -17.30
C ALA A 87 8.84 -1.45 -17.32
N ARG A 88 9.54 -1.37 -16.18
CA ARG A 88 10.94 -1.77 -16.06
C ARG A 88 11.12 -3.29 -16.21
N ASP A 89 10.21 -4.07 -15.64
CA ASP A 89 10.20 -5.54 -15.75
C ASP A 89 9.89 -6.01 -17.18
N ARG A 90 8.99 -5.30 -17.90
CA ARG A 90 8.67 -5.57 -19.31
C ARG A 90 9.70 -5.09 -20.33
N LEU A 91 10.67 -4.25 -19.95
CA LEU A 91 11.70 -3.76 -20.89
C LEU A 91 12.84 -4.78 -21.13
N GLY A 92 12.70 -6.02 -20.68
CA GLY A 92 13.56 -7.14 -21.05
C GLY A 92 13.00 -7.99 -22.19
N GLU A 93 12.97 -7.46 -23.43
CA GLU A 93 12.76 -8.28 -24.65
C GLU A 93 13.90 -8.12 -25.68
N PHE A 94 14.96 -7.39 -25.33
CA PHE A 94 16.23 -7.35 -26.09
C PHE A 94 17.45 -7.44 -25.16
N GLN A 95 17.45 -8.42 -24.26
CA GLN A 95 18.69 -8.99 -23.72
C GLN A 95 18.92 -10.37 -24.34
#